data_AF-A0A166CDG6-F1
#
_entry.id   AF-A0A166CDG6-F1
#
_cell.length_a   1.000
_cell.length_b   1.000
_cell.length_c   1.000
_cell.angle_alpha   90.00
_cell.angle_beta   90.00
_cell.angle_gamma   90.00
#
_symmetry.space_group_name_H-M   'P 1'
#
loop_
_entity.id
_entity.type
_entity.pdbx_description
1 polymer ?
#
loop_
_entity_poly.entity_id
_entity_poly.type
_entity_poly.pdbx_seq_one_letter_code
_entity_poly.pdbx_strand_id
1 'polypeptide(L)'
;MEFVVSIIAIALIVIGAFGIIFDKRPLDKVIMFSILNAGFLLVVVLFNYLDVALFVALADPLSTLVFILAIVKINEIRKNKTDSGELHD
;
A
#
# COMPACT_ATOMS: atom_id res chain seq x y z
N MET A 1 8.43 16.95 20.92
CA MET A 1 8.69 16.23 19.65
C MET A 1 7.62 15.19 19.36
N GLU A 2 7.26 14.34 20.32
CA GLU A 2 6.25 13.27 20.14
C GLU A 2 4.89 13.74 19.63
N PHE A 3 4.41 14.91 20.09
CA PHE A 3 3.16 15.49 19.62
C PHE A 3 3.15 15.81 18.11
N VAL A 4 4.26 16.30 17.57
CA VAL A 4 4.38 16.63 16.13
C VAL A 4 4.41 15.34 15.30
N VAL A 5 5.15 14.33 15.77
CA VAL A 5 5.22 13.01 15.12
C VAL A 5 3.84 12.35 15.09
N SER A 6 3.06 12.49 16.16
CA SER A 6 1.69 11.97 16.24
C SER A 6 0.78 12.59 15.18
N ILE A 7 0.84 13.92 15.02
CA ILE A 7 0.04 14.63 14.01
C ILE A 7 0.42 14.18 12.60
N ILE A 8 1.72 14.07 12.32
CA ILE A 8 2.23 13.61 11.02
C ILE A 8 1.74 12.18 10.74
N ALA A 9 1.83 11.29 11.74
CA ALA A 9 1.40 9.91 11.60
C ALA A 9 -0.11 9.81 11.27
N ILE A 10 -0.95 10.55 12.00
CA ILE A 10 -2.39 10.62 11.72
C ILE A 10 -2.66 11.18 10.32
N ALA A 11 -1.98 12.26 9.93
CA ALA A 11 -2.14 12.85 8.61
C ALA A 11 -1.79 11.86 7.49
N LEU A 12 -0.68 11.12 7.62
CA LEU A 12 -0.26 10.11 6.66
C LEU A 12 -1.27 8.95 6.56
N ILE A 13 -1.77 8.45 7.70
CA ILE A 13 -2.77 7.38 7.71
C ILE A 13 -4.05 7.84 7.01
N VAL A 14 -4.53 9.05 7.31
CA VAL A 14 -5.74 9.60 6.69
C VAL A 14 -5.51 9.77 5.18
N ILE A 15 -4.45 10.45 4.77
CA ILE A 15 -4.16 10.69 3.34
C ILE A 15 -4.01 9.37 2.59
N GLY A 16 -3.27 8.41 3.13
CA GLY A 16 -3.10 7.09 2.53
C GLY A 16 -4.42 6.33 2.42
N ALA A 17 -5.26 6.34 3.45
CA ALA A 17 -6.56 5.66 3.44
C ALA A 17 -7.49 6.26 2.38
N PHE A 18 -7.57 7.59 2.30
CA PHE A 18 -8.32 8.27 1.25
C PHE A 18 -7.74 7.92 -0.13
N GLY A 19 -6.42 7.98 -0.32
CA GLY A 19 -5.79 7.63 -1.60
C GLY A 19 -6.16 6.23 -2.10
N ILE A 20 -6.12 5.22 -1.23
CA ILE A 20 -6.47 3.83 -1.59
C ILE A 20 -7.93 3.69 -2.06
N ILE A 21 -8.85 4.44 -1.43
CA ILE A 21 -10.29 4.38 -1.75
C ILE A 21 -10.59 5.11 -3.06
N PHE A 22 -10.03 6.31 -3.24
CA PHE A 22 -10.37 7.19 -4.36
C PHE A 22 -9.62 6.88 -5.66
N ASP A 23 -8.42 6.29 -5.58
CA ASP A 23 -7.64 6.01 -6.79
C ASP A 23 -8.28 4.94 -7.67
N LYS A 24 -8.28 5.18 -8.98
CA LYS A 24 -8.80 4.22 -9.97
C LYS A 24 -7.73 3.26 -10.47
N ARG A 25 -6.46 3.68 -10.46
CA ARG A 25 -5.35 2.89 -11.00
C ARG A 25 -4.81 1.96 -9.91
N PRO A 26 -4.62 0.66 -10.21
CA PRO A 26 -4.18 -0.29 -9.21
C PRO A 26 -2.75 -0.02 -8.71
N LEU A 27 -1.86 0.53 -9.55
CA LEU A 27 -0.51 0.91 -9.14
C LEU A 27 -0.53 2.08 -8.14
N ASP A 28 -1.33 3.10 -8.41
CA ASP A 28 -1.44 4.28 -7.55
C ASP A 28 -1.96 3.88 -6.15
N LYS A 29 -2.88 2.91 -6.07
CA LYS A 29 -3.33 2.32 -4.80
C LYS A 29 -2.21 1.71 -3.98
N VAL A 30 -1.24 1.04 -4.62
CA VAL A 30 -0.09 0.44 -3.92
C VAL A 30 0.80 1.55 -3.34
N ILE A 31 0.98 2.66 -4.06
CA ILE A 31 1.73 3.82 -3.56
C ILE A 31 1.01 4.43 -2.34
N MET A 32 -0.29 4.61 -2.42
CA MET A 32 -1.10 5.13 -1.30
C MET A 32 -1.09 4.18 -0.10
N PHE A 33 -1.04 2.87 -0.34
CA PHE A 33 -0.83 1.86 0.69
C PHE A 33 0.52 2.00 1.39
N SER A 34 1.61 2.26 0.66
CA SER A 34 2.92 2.55 1.27
C SER A 34 2.90 3.82 2.14
N ILE A 35 2.15 4.86 1.74
CA ILE A 35 1.99 6.10 2.54
C ILE A 35 1.23 5.80 3.83
N LEU A 36 0.16 5.01 3.76
CA LEU A 36 -0.60 4.58 4.93
C LEU A 36 0.28 3.77 5.89
N ASN A 37 1.07 2.82 5.38
CA ASN A 37 1.96 2.02 6.21
C ASN A 37 3.13 2.82 6.81
N ALA A 38 3.63 3.84 6.11
CA ALA A 38 4.60 4.77 6.70
C ALA A 38 4.00 5.53 7.91
N GLY A 39 2.74 5.96 7.81
CA GLY A 39 2.01 6.54 8.94
C GLY A 39 1.82 5.53 10.08
N PHE A 40 1.45 4.29 9.77
CA PHE A 40 1.32 3.21 10.74
C PHE A 40 2.65 2.90 11.45
N LEU A 41 3.75 2.81 10.72
CA LEU A 41 5.08 2.57 11.29
C LEU A 41 5.47 3.66 12.29
N LEU A 42 5.19 4.92 11.99
CA LEU A 42 5.41 6.02 12.93
C LEU A 42 4.58 5.86 14.21
N VAL A 43 3.34 5.38 14.12
CA VAL A 43 2.51 5.07 15.29
C VAL A 43 3.13 3.95 16.12
N VAL A 44 3.56 2.86 15.48
CA VAL A 44 4.18 1.71 16.17
C VAL A 44 5.45 2.12 16.92
N VAL A 45 6.28 2.95 16.29
CA VAL A 45 7.51 3.50 16.92
C VAL A 45 7.15 4.41 18.09
N LEU A 46 6.12 5.24 17.97
CA LEU A 46 5.68 6.14 19.05
C LEU A 46 5.21 5.38 20.30
N PHE A 47 4.60 4.22 20.12
CA PHE A 47 4.19 3.33 21.23
C PHE A 47 5.33 2.45 21.77
N ASN A 48 6.57 2.66 21.32
CA ASN A 48 7.76 1.90 21.72
C ASN A 48 7.68 0.39 21.45
N TYR A 49 6.90 -0.04 20.45
CA TYR A 49 6.84 -1.44 20.01
C TYR A 49 7.90 -1.72 18.95
N LEU A 50 9.17 -1.67 19.34
CA LEU A 50 10.31 -1.70 18.41
C LEU A 50 10.39 -3.01 17.59
N ASP A 51 10.06 -4.16 18.21
CA ASP A 51 10.07 -5.46 17.53
C ASP A 51 9.03 -5.51 16.40
N VAL A 52 7.86 -4.92 16.66
CA VAL A 52 6.78 -4.80 15.65
C VAL A 52 7.20 -3.81 14.57
N ALA A 53 7.82 -2.68 14.93
CA ALA A 53 8.31 -1.70 13.96
C ALA A 53 9.35 -2.32 13.01
N LEU A 54 10.27 -3.13 13.54
CA LEU A 54 11.26 -3.85 12.74
C LEU A 54 10.59 -4.83 11.77
N PHE A 55 9.61 -5.60 12.25
CA PHE A 55 8.86 -6.53 11.40
C PHE A 55 8.10 -5.79 10.29
N VAL A 56 7.40 -4.71 10.63
CA VAL A 56 6.64 -3.90 9.66
C VAL A 56 7.58 -3.28 8.62
N ALA A 57 8.73 -2.73 9.03
CA ALA A 57 9.70 -2.14 8.11
C ALA A 57 10.24 -3.14 7.08
N LEU A 58 10.36 -4.42 7.44
CA LEU A 58 10.76 -5.50 6.53
C LEU A 58 9.58 -6.03 5.69
N ALA A 59 8.39 -6.09 6.29
CA ALA A 59 7.19 -6.57 5.63
C ALA A 59 6.67 -5.59 4.56
N ASP A 60 6.83 -4.29 4.75
CA ASP A 60 6.40 -3.23 3.83
C ASP A 60 6.95 -3.39 2.39
N PRO A 61 8.27 -3.47 2.17
CA PRO A 61 8.81 -3.66 0.83
C PRO A 61 8.41 -5.01 0.24
N LEU A 62 8.33 -6.07 1.06
CA LEU A 62 7.88 -7.39 0.61
C LEU A 62 6.43 -7.36 0.14
N SER A 63 5.53 -6.73 0.91
CA SER A 63 4.12 -6.56 0.56
C SER A 63 3.97 -5.76 -0.73
N THR A 64 4.74 -4.69 -0.88
CA THR A 64 4.76 -3.86 -2.10
C THR A 64 5.15 -4.68 -3.33
N LEU A 65 6.20 -5.50 -3.23
CA LEU A 65 6.62 -6.41 -4.31
C LEU A 65 5.51 -7.40 -4.68
N VAL A 66 4.88 -8.03 -3.69
CA VAL A 66 3.78 -8.97 -3.92
C VAL A 66 2.60 -8.29 -4.63
N PHE A 67 2.23 -7.07 -4.22
CA PHE A 67 1.16 -6.33 -4.87
C PHE A 67 1.47 -5.97 -6.32
N ILE A 68 2.70 -5.52 -6.61
CA ILE A 68 3.12 -5.21 -7.97
C ILE A 68 3.05 -6.47 -8.86
N LEU A 69 3.59 -7.59 -8.38
CA LEU A 69 3.55 -8.87 -9.09
C LEU A 69 2.10 -9.31 -9.34
N ALA A 70 1.22 -9.19 -8.36
CA ALA A 70 -0.19 -9.52 -8.49
C ALA A 70 -0.88 -8.64 -9.55
N ILE A 71 -0.63 -7.33 -9.56
CA ILE A 71 -1.19 -6.40 -10.54
C ILE A 71 -0.72 -6.74 -11.95
N VAL A 72 0.59 -6.98 -12.12
CA VAL A 72 1.16 -7.37 -13.42
C VAL A 72 0.53 -8.67 -13.91
N LYS A 73 0.41 -9.68 -13.03
CA LYS A 73 -0.17 -10.97 -13.40
C LYS A 73 -1.65 -10.86 -13.79
N ILE A 74 -2.42 -10.08 -13.05
CA ILE A 74 -3.83 -9.81 -13.36
C ILE A 74 -3.97 -9.10 -14.72
N ASN A 75 -3.10 -8.14 -15.01
CA ASN A 75 -3.12 -7.43 -16.29
C ASN A 75 -2.73 -8.35 -17.46
N GLU A 76 -1.75 -9.22 -17.28
CA GLU A 76 -1.36 -10.24 -18.26
C GLU A 76 -2.52 -11.19 -18.57
N ILE A 77 -3.22 -11.69 -17.55
CA ILE A 77 -4.37 -12.58 -17.71
C ILE A 77 -5.51 -11.87 -18.45
N ARG A 78 -5.82 -10.62 -18.11
CA ARG A 78 -6.86 -9.85 -18.80
C ARG A 78 -6.51 -9.63 -20.27
N LYS A 79 -5.26 -9.29 -20.56
CA LYS A 79 -4.78 -9.11 -21.93
C LYS A 79 -4.92 -10.40 -22.75
N ASN A 80 -4.47 -11.53 -22.21
CA ASN A 80 -4.56 -12.82 -22.89
C ASN A 80 -6.01 -13.22 -23.19
N LYS A 81 -6.95 -12.92 -22.30
CA LYS A 81 -8.39 -13.16 -22.55
C LYS A 81 -8.96 -12.29 -23.67
N THR A 82 -8.55 -11.02 -23.73
CA THR A 82 -8.94 -10.12 -24.82
C THR A 82 -8.38 -10.61 -26.15
N ASP A 83 -7.10 -11.00 -26.18
CA ASP A 83 -6.43 -11.47 -27.39
C ASP A 83 -6.99 -12.83 -27.89
N SER A 84 -7.51 -13.66 -26.98
CA SER A 84 -8.12 -14.95 -27.30
C SER A 84 -9.57 -14.86 -27.79
N GLY A 85 -10.17 -13.66 -27.82
CA GLY A 85 -11.56 -13.46 -28.27
C GLY A 85 -12.65 -13.87 -27.27
N GLU A 86 -12.29 -14.30 -26.05
CA GLU A 86 -13.26 -14.73 -25.02
C GLU A 86 -14.08 -13.58 -24.40
N LEU A 87 -13.75 -12.32 -24.75
CA LEU A 87 -14.40 -11.10 -24.24
C LEU A 87 -15.31 -10.42 -25.29
N HIS A 88 -15.62 -11.09 -26.41
CA HIS A 88 -16.38 -10.56 -27.54
C HIS A 88 -17.80 -11.15 -27.71
N ASP A 89 -18.43 -11.62 -26.62
CA ASP A 89 -19.87 -11.93 -26.55
C ASP A 89 -20.60 -11.04 -25.54
#